data_AF-A0A1M5MJ71-F1
#
_entry.id   AF-A0A1M5MJ71-F1
#
_cell.length_a   1.000
_cell.length_b   1.000
_cell.length_c   1.000
_cell.angle_alpha   90.00
_cell.angle_beta   90.00
_cell.angle_gamma   90.00
#
_symmetry.space_group_name_H-M   'P 1'
#
loop_
_entity.id
_entity.type
_entity.pdbx_description
1 polymer ?
#
loop_
_entity_poly.entity_id
_entity_poly.type
_entity_poly.pdbx_seq_one_letter_code
_entity_poly.pdbx_strand_id
1 'polypeptide(L)' 'MTRNDSHHALIELDIKIADLVAKLGVRRTAIALLRGLLAARPRPPDVADSLSPHVKRDIGLPPDGYARHRDHRF' A
#
# COMPACT_ATOMS: atom_id res chain seq x y z
N MET A 1 12.87 -30.13 -0.67
CA MET A 1 13.61 -29.14 0.14
C MET A 1 12.58 -28.15 0.67
N THR A 2 11.83 -28.49 1.73
CA THR A 2 10.53 -27.78 1.95
C THR A 2 9.98 -27.72 3.38
N ARG A 3 10.51 -28.47 4.37
CA ARG A 3 9.92 -28.48 5.73
C ARG A 3 10.74 -27.71 6.78
N ASN A 4 12.06 -27.67 6.66
CA ASN A 4 12.93 -26.97 7.62
C ASN A 4 12.93 -25.45 7.42
N ASP A 5 12.92 -24.99 6.17
CA ASP A 5 13.03 -23.56 5.85
C ASP A 5 11.84 -22.74 6.37
N SER A 6 10.65 -23.35 6.40
CA SER A 6 9.44 -22.72 6.93
C SER A 6 9.51 -22.52 8.44
N HIS A 7 10.14 -23.43 9.19
CA HIS A 7 10.29 -23.27 10.64
C HIS A 7 11.27 -22.14 10.97
N HIS A 8 12.38 -22.03 10.24
CA HIS A 8 13.31 -20.92 10.41
C HIS A 8 12.66 -19.58 10.07
N ALA A 9 11.87 -19.50 9.00
CA ALA A 9 11.14 -18.29 8.63
C ALA A 9 10.14 -17.84 9.69
N LEU A 10 9.43 -18.78 10.33
CA LEU A 10 8.48 -18.48 11.41
C LEU A 10 9.18 -17.98 12.67
N ILE A 11 10.30 -18.61 13.06
CA ILE A 11 11.09 -18.18 14.22
C ILE A 11 11.64 -16.76 14.00
N GLU A 12 12.16 -16.48 12.81
CA GLU A 12 12.68 -15.15 12.48
C GLU A 12 11.58 -14.08 12.49
N LEU A 13 10.39 -14.42 11.99
CA LEU A 13 9.22 -13.54 12.02
C LEU A 13 8.80 -13.24 13.47
N ASP A 14 8.73 -14.25 14.33
CA ASP A 14 8.36 -14.09 15.74
C ASP A 14 9.33 -13.16 16.47
N ILE A 15 10.64 -13.33 16.26
CA ILE A 15 11.67 -12.46 16.86
C ILE A 15 11.47 -11.00 16.41
N LYS A 16 11.21 -10.78 15.12
CA LYS A 16 10.97 -9.43 14.57
C LYS A 16 9.69 -8.79 15.11
N ILE A 17 8.61 -9.57 15.26
CA ILE A 17 7.35 -9.09 15.85
C ILE A 17 7.58 -8.72 17.32
N ALA A 18 8.29 -9.56 18.08
CA ALA A 18 8.61 -9.29 19.48
C ALA A 18 9.42 -7.99 19.65
N ASP A 19 10.43 -7.76 18.80
CA ASP A 19 11.23 -6.53 18.79
C ASP A 19 10.38 -5.29 18.45
N LEU A 20 9.48 -5.39 17.48
CA LEU A 20 8.54 -4.32 17.14
C LEU A 20 7.57 -4.03 18.29
N VAL A 21 7.06 -5.06 18.97
CA VAL A 21 6.21 -4.90 20.15
C VAL A 21 6.98 -4.22 21.29
N ALA A 22 8.23 -4.59 21.53
CA ALA A 22 9.07 -3.98 22.56
C ALA A 22 9.35 -2.49 22.27
N LYS A 23 9.58 -2.13 21.00
CA LYS A 23 9.90 -0.74 20.58
C LYS A 23 8.69 0.18 20.49
N LEU A 24 7.57 -0.33 19.98
CA LEU A 24 6.41 0.50 19.58
C LEU A 24 5.18 0.26 20.46
N GLY A 25 5.18 -0.81 21.26
CA GLY A 25 4.03 -1.26 22.03
C GLY A 25 3.02 -2.05 21.19
N VAL A 26 2.28 -2.94 21.87
CA VAL A 26 1.36 -3.92 21.25
C VAL A 26 0.36 -3.26 20.30
N ARG A 27 -0.27 -2.14 20.71
CA ARG A 27 -1.32 -1.47 19.92
C ARG A 27 -0.81 -0.96 18.58
N ARG A 28 0.37 -0.34 18.54
CA ARG A 28 0.93 0.22 17.30
C ARG A 28 1.36 -0.87 16.34
N THR A 29 2.00 -1.92 16.87
CA THR A 29 2.40 -3.09 16.07
C THR A 29 1.20 -3.81 15.48
N ALA A 30 0.13 -4.03 16.26
CA ALA A 30 -1.11 -4.64 15.76
C ALA A 30 -1.76 -3.84 14.63
N ILE A 31 -1.85 -2.50 14.79
CA ILE A 31 -2.39 -1.63 13.74
C ILE A 31 -1.51 -1.67 12.49
N ALA A 32 -0.18 -1.67 12.63
CA ALA A 32 0.73 -1.73 11.49
C ALA A 32 0.61 -3.05 10.71
N LEU A 33 0.53 -4.19 11.41
CA LEU A 33 0.30 -5.50 10.80
C LEU A 33 -1.05 -5.55 10.05
N LEU A 34 -2.12 -5.05 10.68
CA LEU A 34 -3.43 -4.95 10.04
C LEU A 34 -3.40 -4.04 8.81
N ARG A 35 -2.72 -2.90 8.87
CA ARG A 35 -2.55 -2.01 7.71
C ARG A 35 -1.78 -2.69 6.58
N GLY A 36 -0.73 -3.45 6.89
CA GLY A 36 0.01 -4.23 5.88
C GLY A 36 -0.87 -5.29 5.20
N LEU A 37 -1.66 -6.02 5.99
CA LEU A 37 -2.62 -7.01 5.48
C LEU A 37 -3.68 -6.37 4.58
N LEU A 38 -4.20 -5.20 4.97
CA LEU A 38 -5.22 -4.48 4.21
C LEU A 38 -4.65 -3.71 3.01
N ALA A 39 -3.40 -3.27 3.07
CA ALA A 39 -2.70 -2.55 2.00
C ALA A 39 -2.10 -3.49 0.94
N ALA A 40 -2.23 -4.80 1.10
CA ALA A 40 -1.64 -5.82 0.21
C ALA A 40 -2.12 -5.74 -1.26
N ARG A 41 -3.06 -4.84 -1.58
CA ARG A 41 -3.34 -4.45 -2.96
C ARG A 41 -2.83 -3.02 -3.19
N PRO A 42 -1.66 -2.80 -3.82
CA PRO A 42 -1.41 -1.51 -4.44
C PRO A 42 -2.59 -1.23 -5.38
N ARG A 43 -3.24 -0.08 -5.20
CA ARG A 43 -4.24 0.38 -6.16
C ARG A 43 -3.54 0.37 -7.52
N PRO A 44 -4.06 -0.36 -8.53
CA PRO A 44 -3.44 -0.34 -9.85
C PRO A 44 -3.31 1.12 -10.30
N PRO A 45 -2.20 1.49 -10.94
CA PRO A 45 -2.04 2.85 -11.45
C PRO A 45 -3.26 3.19 -12.30
N ASP A 46 -3.81 4.38 -12.09
CA ASP A 46 -4.98 4.81 -12.85
C ASP A 46 -4.57 4.85 -14.32
N VAL A 47 -5.20 4.03 -15.15
CA VAL A 47 -4.95 3.98 -16.59
C VAL A 47 -5.18 5.35 -17.23
N ALA A 48 -6.04 6.18 -16.62
CA ALA A 48 -6.19 7.59 -16.94
C ALA A 48 -4.85 8.33 -16.99
N ASP A 49 -3.96 8.15 -16.01
CA ASP A 49 -2.70 8.90 -15.95
C ASP A 49 -1.72 8.50 -17.07
N SER A 50 -1.82 7.26 -17.56
CA SER A 50 -0.95 6.74 -18.63
C SER A 50 -1.41 7.07 -20.06
N LEU A 51 -2.62 7.62 -20.23
CA LEU A 51 -3.18 7.95 -21.53
C LEU A 51 -2.54 9.21 -22.13
N SER A 52 -2.30 9.21 -23.44
CA SER A 52 -1.80 10.41 -24.12
C SER A 52 -2.88 11.52 -24.13
N PRO A 53 -2.48 12.81 -24.19
CA PRO A 53 -3.43 13.93 -24.13
C PRO A 53 -4.52 13.88 -25.21
N HIS A 54 -4.19 13.33 -26.38
CA HIS A 54 -5.14 13.19 -27.49
C HIS A 54 -6.19 12.13 -27.19
N VAL A 55 -5.79 10.97 -26.67
CA VAL A 55 -6.73 9.91 -26.30
C VAL A 55 -7.63 10.35 -25.14
N LYS A 56 -7.10 11.10 -24.15
CA LYS A 56 -7.92 11.71 -23.07
C LYS A 56 -9.03 12.60 -23.62
N ARG A 57 -8.71 13.43 -24.62
CA ARG A 57 -9.68 14.31 -25.28
C ARG A 57 -10.76 13.53 -26.02
N ASP A 58 -10.39 12.45 -26.69
CA ASP A 58 -11.31 11.66 -27.51
C ASP A 58 -12.34 10.89 -26.67
N ILE A 59 -11.97 10.50 -25.45
CA ILE A 59 -12.86 9.80 -24.49
C ILE A 59 -13.51 10.74 -23.47
N GLY A 60 -13.33 12.07 -23.62
CA GLY A 60 -13.92 13.08 -22.74
C GLY A 60 -13.32 13.15 -21.33
N LEU A 61 -12.11 12.61 -21.13
CA LEU A 61 -11.36 12.73 -19.88
C LEU A 61 -10.73 14.13 -19.78
N PRO A 62 -10.79 14.78 -18.60
CA PRO A 62 -10.16 16.09 -18.41
C PRO A 62 -8.63 15.99 -18.52
N PRO A 63 -7.94 17.07 -18.94
CA PRO A 63 -6.48 17.11 -18.96
C PRO A 63 -5.88 16.86 -17.57
N ASP A 64 -4.66 16.34 -17.53
CA ASP A 64 -3.94 16.14 -16.26
C ASP A 64 -3.81 17.46 -15.50
N GLY A 65 -4.28 17.46 -14.25
CA GLY A 65 -4.28 18.66 -13.38
C GLY A 65 -5.66 19.12 -12.89
N TYR A 66 -6.76 18.65 -13.47
CA TYR A 66 -8.11 19.04 -13.02
C TYR A 66 -8.52 18.46 -11.65
N ALA A 67 -7.95 17.32 -11.25
CA ALA A 67 -8.26 16.71 -9.95
C ALA A 67 -7.64 17.46 -8.77
N ARG A 68 -6.52 18.17 -8.95
CA ARG A 68 -5.79 18.84 -7.85
C ARG A 68 -6.41 20.15 -7.38
N HIS A 69 -7.39 20.70 -8.11
CA HIS A 69 -7.96 22.02 -7.80
C HIS A 69 -9.25 21.96 -6.96
N ARG A 70 -9.75 20.78 -6.59
CA ARG A 70 -10.98 20.62 -5.78
C ARG A 70 -10.77 20.41 -4.27
N ASP A 71 -9.52 20.29 -3.80
CA ASP A 71 -9.24 20.01 -2.38
C ASP A 71 -8.89 21.25 -1.55
N HIS A 72 -9.06 22.47 -2.08
CA HIS A 72 -8.91 23.72 -1.33
C HIS A 72 -10.24 24.45 -1.12
N ARG A 73 -11.20 23.76 -0.51
CA ARG A 73 -12.24 24.41 0.31
C ARG A 73 -12.61 23.47 1.44
N PHE A 74 -12.14 23.78 2.64
CA PHE A 74 -12.83 23.89 3.94
C PHE A 74 -11.81 23.74 5.06
#